data_AF-A0A1H1RBN6-F1
#
_entry.id   AF-A0A1H1RBN6-F1
#
_cell.length_a   1.000
_cell.length_b   1.000
_cell.length_c   1.000
_cell.angle_alpha   90.00
_cell.angle_beta   90.00
_cell.angle_gamma   90.00
#
_symmetry.space_group_name_H-M   'P 1'
#
loop_
_entity.id
_entity.type
_entity.pdbx_description
1 polymer ?
#
loop_
_entity_poly.entity_id
_entity_poly.type
_entity_poly.pdbx_seq_one_letter_code
_entity_poly.pdbx_strand_id
1 'polypeptide(L)' 'MQEIITYTLVVLAVVFLMKKFIFPSKKEKGCSTDCGCH' A
#
# COMPACT_ATOMS: atom_id res chain seq x y z
N MET A 1 26.45 -12.97 -7.52
CA MET A 1 26.53 -11.87 -6.52
C MET A 1 25.60 -10.67 -6.78
N GLN A 2 24.75 -10.64 -7.82
CA GLN A 2 23.64 -9.66 -7.94
C GLN A 2 22.31 -10.28 -7.47
N GLU A 3 22.37 -11.49 -6.92
CA GLU A 3 21.23 -12.32 -6.55
C GLU A 3 20.49 -11.75 -5.35
N ILE A 4 21.21 -11.06 -4.46
CA ILE A 4 20.62 -10.37 -3.31
C ILE A 4 19.70 -9.24 -3.77
N ILE A 5 20.08 -8.51 -4.82
CA ILE A 5 19.28 -7.39 -5.36
C ILE A 5 18.00 -7.94 -5.98
N THR A 6 18.10 -8.99 -6.78
CA THR A 6 16.94 -9.66 -7.40
C THR A 6 15.99 -10.23 -6.34
N TYR A 7 16.50 -10.94 -5.33
CA TYR A 7 15.67 -11.46 -4.24
C TYR A 7 15.02 -10.34 -3.43
N THR A 8 15.74 -9.23 -3.18
CA THR A 8 15.20 -8.08 -2.45
C THR A 8 14.05 -7.41 -3.22
N LEU A 9 14.20 -7.26 -4.55
CA LEU A 9 13.14 -6.71 -5.41
C LEU A 9 11.92 -7.62 -5.48
N VAL A 10 12.12 -8.93 -5.57
CA VAL A 10 11.02 -9.91 -5.57
C VAL A 10 10.28 -9.88 -4.23
N VAL A 11 10.99 -9.87 -3.11
CA VAL A 11 10.38 -9.77 -1.78
C VAL A 11 9.63 -8.44 -1.61
N LEU A 12 10.21 -7.31 -2.03
CA LEU A 12 9.55 -6.01 -2.02
C LEU A 12 8.29 -6.00 -2.88
N ALA A 13 8.32 -6.60 -4.07
CA ALA A 13 7.15 -6.67 -4.95
C ALA A 13 6.03 -7.52 -4.32
N VAL A 14 6.35 -8.67 -3.74
CA VAL A 14 5.38 -9.52 -3.05
C VAL A 14 4.79 -8.81 -1.82
N VAL A 15 5.62 -8.15 -1.02
CA VAL A 15 5.17 -7.36 0.15
C VAL A 15 4.31 -6.16 -0.28
N PHE A 16 4.69 -5.47 -1.36
CA PHE A 16 3.94 -4.35 -1.91
C PHE A 16 2.58 -4.79 -2.44
N LEU A 17 2.51 -5.92 -3.14
CA LEU A 17 1.26 -6.50 -3.62
C LEU A 17 0.38 -6.98 -2.47
N MET A 18 0.94 -7.63 -1.45
CA MET A 18 0.20 -7.99 -0.23
C MET A 18 -0.32 -6.75 0.50
N LYS A 19 0.48 -5.70 0.67
CA LYS A 19 0.01 -4.41 1.19
C LYS A 19 -1.06 -3.79 0.30
N LYS A 20 -0.97 -3.90 -1.02
CA LYS A 20 -1.96 -3.31 -1.92
C LYS A 20 -3.30 -4.05 -1.90
N PHE A 21 -3.28 -5.38 -1.79
CA PHE A 21 -4.48 -6.23 -1.84
C PHE A 21 -5.09 -6.58 -0.48
N ILE A 22 -4.29 -6.67 0.59
CA ILE A 22 -4.74 -6.93 1.97
C ILE A 22 -5.01 -5.60 2.70
N PHE A 23 -4.38 -4.51 2.26
CA PHE A 23 -4.64 -3.14 2.70
C PHE A 23 -5.34 -2.33 1.57
N PRO A 24 -6.47 -2.78 1.00
CA PRO A 24 -7.36 -1.81 0.39
C PRO A 24 -7.81 -0.96 1.58
N SER A 25 -7.19 0.21 1.74
CA SER A 25 -7.57 1.20 2.74
C SER A 25 -9.00 1.63 2.43
N LYS A 26 -9.97 0.81 2.81
CA LYS A 26 -11.24 1.29 3.31
C LYS A 26 -10.94 1.96 4.63
N LYS A 27 -10.41 3.18 4.50
CA LYS A 27 -10.63 4.23 5.48
C LYS A 27 -11.54 5.27 4.83
N GLU A 28 -12.66 4.82 4.27
CA GLU A 28 -13.91 5.53 4.54
C GLU A 28 -14.25 5.27 6.01
N LYS A 29 -13.55 5.97 6.90
CA LYS A 29 -13.93 6.08 8.30
C LYS A 29 -13.90 7.56 8.61
N GLY A 30 -15.01 8.21 8.28
CA GLY A 30 -15.26 9.59 8.61
C GLY A 30 -15.32 10.51 7.39
N CYS A 31 -16.48 10.56 6.76
CA CYS A 31 -17.04 11.88 6.48
C CYS A 31 -17.20 12.55 7.86
N SER A 32 -16.15 13.26 8.29
CA SER A 32 -16.08 13.88 9.60
C SER A 32 -15.41 15.23 9.42
N THR A 33 -16.27 16.20 9.10
CA THR A 33 -16.14 17.61 9.51
C THR A 33 -14.85 18.30 9.07
N ASP A 34 -14.60 18.44 7.76
CA ASP A 34 -13.98 19.64 7.16
C ASP A 34 -13.80 19.43 5.63
N CYS A 35 -14.89 19.24 4.88
CA CYS A 35 -14.80 19.35 3.42
C CYS A 35 -15.77 20.45 3.00
N GLY A 36 -15.25 21.69 3.07
CA GLY A 36 -15.91 22.91 2.65
C GLY A 36 -16.25 22.88 1.17
N CYS A 37 -17.34 22.21 0.84
CA CYS A 37 -18.05 22.38 -0.42
C CYS A 37 -18.74 23.75 -0.43
N HIS A 38 -18.03 24.75 -0.93
CA HIS A 38 -18.57 25.86 -1.71
C HIS A 38 -17.57 26.18 -2.82
#